data_AF-A0AAV8XCT8-F1
#
_entry.id   AF-A0AAV8XCT8-F1
#
_cell.length_a   1.000
_cell.length_b   1.000
_cell.length_c   1.000
_cell.angle_alpha   90.00
_cell.angle_beta   90.00
_cell.angle_gamma   90.00
#
_symmetry.space_group_name_H-M   'P 1'
#
loop_
_entity.id
_entity.type
_entity.pdbx_description
1 polymer ?
#
loop_
_entity_poly.entity_id
_entity_poly.type
_entity_poly.pdbx_seq_one_letter_code
_entity_poly.pdbx_strand_id
1 'polypeptide(L)'
;MGSKNILMVYFGEQITQKKPSILRAMYIILRTMLEIEEKSHISKHGKLLAYLKRQNVGFRSKKSNILSRENIENFYNVRDQLQNNPSK
;
A
#
# COMPACT_ATOMS: atom_id res chain seq x y z
N MET A 1 6.24 20.75 -19.97
CA MET A 1 5.16 20.39 -19.01
C MET A 1 5.78 20.23 -17.63
N GLY A 2 5.28 20.90 -16.59
CA GLY A 2 5.87 20.81 -15.25
C GLY A 2 5.59 19.47 -14.54
N SER A 3 6.52 19.02 -13.70
CA SER A 3 6.48 17.75 -12.93
C SER A 3 5.14 17.52 -12.19
N LYS A 4 4.50 18.59 -11.72
CA LYS A 4 3.20 18.55 -11.03
C LYS A 4 2.04 18.05 -11.90
N ASN A 5 1.98 18.41 -13.17
CA ASN A 5 0.90 17.96 -14.06
C ASN A 5 1.08 16.50 -14.46
N ILE A 6 2.33 16.06 -14.64
CA ILE A 6 2.67 14.66 -14.95
C ILE A 6 2.25 13.75 -13.79
N LEU A 7 2.56 14.14 -12.55
CA LEU A 7 2.14 13.40 -11.36
C LEU A 7 0.60 13.33 -11.24
N MET A 8 -0.10 14.41 -11.57
CA MET A 8 -1.57 14.45 -11.47
C MET A 8 -2.22 13.48 -12.47
N VAL A 9 -1.73 13.44 -13.71
CA VAL A 9 -2.20 12.51 -14.75
C VAL A 9 -1.89 11.07 -14.36
N TYR A 10 -0.65 10.79 -13.93
CA TYR A 10 -0.24 9.47 -13.47
C TYR A 10 -1.12 8.96 -12.32
N PHE A 11 -1.31 9.76 -11.26
CA PHE A 11 -2.17 9.35 -10.14
C PHE A 11 -3.65 9.22 -10.56
N GLY A 12 -4.12 10.02 -11.51
CA GLY A 12 -5.47 9.91 -12.09
C GLY A 12 -5.73 8.52 -12.71
N GLU A 13 -4.77 8.00 -13.47
CA GLU A 13 -4.85 6.66 -14.07
C GLU A 13 -4.69 5.53 -13.05
N GLN A 14 -3.83 5.72 -12.05
CA GLN A 14 -3.54 4.69 -11.03
C GLN A 14 -4.66 4.53 -10.00
N ILE A 15 -5.49 5.57 -9.77
CA ILE A 15 -6.58 5.55 -8.79
C ILE A 15 -7.66 4.51 -9.11
N THR A 16 -7.93 4.26 -10.39
CA THR A 16 -8.95 3.29 -10.80
C THR A 16 -8.49 1.84 -10.62
N GLN A 17 -7.17 1.60 -10.51
CA GLN A 17 -6.58 0.26 -10.52
C GLN A 17 -6.03 -0.20 -9.16
N LYS A 18 -5.66 0.74 -8.28
CA LYS A 18 -4.91 0.43 -7.05
C LYS A 18 -5.65 0.80 -5.78
N LYS A 19 -5.42 0.01 -4.73
CA LYS A 19 -5.96 0.30 -3.39
C LYS A 19 -5.44 1.66 -2.89
N PRO A 20 -6.25 2.43 -2.14
CA PRO A 20 -5.84 3.70 -1.56
C PRO A 20 -4.55 3.67 -0.71
N SER A 21 -4.27 2.55 -0.04
CA SER A 21 -3.03 2.35 0.71
C SER A 21 -1.78 2.32 -0.19
N ILE A 22 -1.88 1.70 -1.37
CA ILE A 22 -0.80 1.60 -2.35
C ILE A 22 -0.53 2.97 -2.96
N LEU A 23 -1.59 3.70 -3.32
CA LEU A 23 -1.48 5.05 -3.90
C LEU A 23 -0.78 6.02 -2.94
N ARG A 24 -1.08 5.93 -1.64
CA ARG A 24 -0.40 6.71 -0.62
C ARG A 24 1.08 6.34 -0.49
N ALA A 25 1.42 5.06 -0.55
CA ALA A 25 2.81 4.60 -0.53
C ALA A 25 3.59 5.10 -1.76
N MET A 26 2.99 5.01 -2.96
CA MET A 26 3.59 5.53 -4.20
C MET A 26 3.83 7.04 -4.13
N TYR A 27 2.90 7.81 -3.57
CA TYR A 27 3.09 9.24 -3.33
C TYR A 27 4.27 9.53 -2.39
N ILE A 28 4.42 8.76 -1.31
CA ILE A 28 5.55 8.90 -0.38
C ILE A 28 6.87 8.57 -1.09
N ILE A 29 6.93 7.49 -1.87
CA ILE A 29 8.13 7.09 -2.62
C ILE A 29 8.54 8.18 -3.61
N LEU A 30 7.60 8.65 -4.43
CA LEU A 30 7.85 9.72 -5.40
C LEU A 30 8.27 11.01 -4.72
N ARG A 31 7.66 11.34 -3.58
CA ARG A 31 8.06 12.47 -2.75
C ARG A 31 9.51 12.37 -2.31
N THR A 32 9.88 11.23 -1.71
CA THR A 32 11.23 11.04 -1.17
C THR A 32 12.27 11.09 -2.30
N MET A 33 11.98 10.48 -3.45
CA MET A 33 12.86 10.54 -4.61
C MET A 33 13.07 11.98 -5.12
N LEU A 34 11.99 12.76 -5.22
CA LEU A 34 12.08 14.17 -5.68
C LEU A 34 12.79 15.08 -4.66
N GLU A 35 12.61 14.83 -3.36
CA GLU A 35 13.33 15.56 -2.31
C GLU A 35 14.84 15.26 -2.34
N ILE A 36 15.24 14.04 -2.68
CA ILE A 36 16.65 13.63 -2.82
C ILE A 36 17.28 14.22 -4.08
N GLU A 37 16.61 14.12 -5.24
CA GLU A 37 17.16 14.49 -6.54
C GLU A 37 17.18 16.01 -6.78
N GLU A 38 16.09 16.73 -6.46
CA GLU A 38 15.95 18.15 -6.83
C GLU A 38 16.17 19.13 -5.67
N LYS A 39 16.40 18.65 -4.43
CA LYS A 39 16.29 19.47 -3.19
C LYS A 39 15.01 20.32 -3.16
N SER A 40 13.99 19.88 -3.88
CA SER A 40 12.76 20.61 -4.14
C SER A 40 11.74 20.21 -3.09
N HIS A 41 11.32 21.17 -2.25
CA HIS A 41 10.30 20.91 -1.26
C HIS A 41 8.95 20.65 -1.93
N ILE A 42 8.49 19.40 -1.83
CA ILE A 42 7.18 18.97 -2.34
C ILE A 42 6.00 19.59 -1.57
N SER A 43 6.26 20.45 -0.58
CA SER A 43 5.26 21.29 0.11
C SER A 43 4.36 22.08 -0.88
N LYS A 44 4.76 22.22 -2.15
CA LYS A 44 3.96 22.77 -3.26
C LYS A 44 2.85 21.85 -3.82
N HIS A 45 2.74 20.61 -3.34
CA HIS A 45 1.78 19.60 -3.85
C HIS A 45 0.53 19.43 -2.99
N GLY A 46 0.13 20.45 -2.24
CA GLY A 46 -1.10 20.43 -1.43
C GLY A 46 -2.36 20.00 -2.19
N LYS A 47 -2.48 20.37 -3.49
CA LYS A 47 -3.58 19.92 -4.36
C LYS A 47 -3.58 18.40 -4.60
N LEU A 48 -2.41 17.81 -4.86
CA LEU A 48 -2.27 16.36 -5.08
C LEU A 48 -2.54 15.58 -3.78
N LEU A 49 -2.02 16.08 -2.66
CA LEU A 49 -2.26 15.50 -1.35
C LEU A 49 -3.75 15.56 -0.95
N ALA A 50 -4.41 16.70 -1.19
CA ALA A 50 -5.84 16.85 -0.94
C ALA A 50 -6.67 15.91 -1.83
N TYR A 51 -6.28 15.75 -3.11
CA TYR A 51 -6.90 14.81 -4.03
C TYR A 51 -6.76 13.36 -3.55
N LEU A 52 -5.54 12.91 -3.21
CA LEU A 52 -5.30 11.56 -2.69
C LEU A 52 -6.03 11.30 -1.36
N LYS A 53 -6.14 12.31 -0.48
CA LYS A 53 -6.91 12.20 0.77
C LYS A 53 -8.41 11.99 0.50
N ARG A 54 -8.99 12.72 -0.46
CA ARG A 54 -10.41 12.58 -0.85
C ARG A 54 -10.72 11.18 -1.40
N GLN A 55 -9.80 10.59 -2.16
CA GLN A 55 -9.96 9.22 -2.67
C GLN A 55 -9.81 8.13 -1.59
N ASN A 56 -9.27 8.49 -0.42
CA ASN A 56 -9.12 7.60 0.72
C ASN A 56 -10.31 7.68 1.69
N VAL A 57 -11.27 8.59 1.47
CA VAL A 57 -12.47 8.74 2.30
C VAL A 57 -13.31 7.47 2.16
N GLY A 58 -13.57 6.78 3.27
CA GLY A 58 -14.30 5.50 3.29
C GLY A 58 -13.41 4.25 3.20
N PHE A 59 -12.09 4.39 2.98
CA PHE A 59 -11.17 3.25 3.02
C PHE A 59 -11.03 2.73 4.47
N ARG A 60 -11.66 1.59 4.76
CA ARG A 60 -11.37 0.83 5.98
C ARG A 60 -10.14 -0.04 5.75
N SER A 61 -9.07 0.24 6.49
CA SER A 61 -7.92 -0.64 6.55
C SER A 61 -8.36 -2.03 7.01
N LYS A 62 -7.98 -3.07 6.26
CA LYS A 62 -8.15 -4.45 6.72
C LYS A 62 -7.20 -4.62 7.91
N LYS A 63 -7.76 -4.74 9.12
CA LYS A 63 -6.95 -5.05 10.30
C LYS A 63 -6.22 -6.37 10.05
N SER A 64 -4.97 -6.46 10.50
CA SER A 64 -4.28 -7.75 10.52
C SER A 64 -5.11 -8.71 11.35
N ASN A 65 -5.24 -9.95 10.87
CA ASN A 65 -5.78 -11.02 11.70
C ASN A 65 -4.85 -11.18 12.90
N ILE A 66 -5.44 -11.38 14.08
CA ILE A 66 -4.69 -11.68 15.28
C ILE A 66 -4.34 -13.17 15.22
N LEU A 67 -3.07 -13.50 15.43
CA LEU A 67 -2.65 -14.89 15.55
C LEU A 67 -3.30 -15.50 16.80
N SER A 68 -4.29 -16.37 16.63
CA SER A 68 -4.97 -17.06 17.73
C SER A 68 -4.22 -18.32 18.14
N ARG A 69 -4.52 -18.82 19.35
CA ARG A 69 -4.04 -20.13 19.81
C ARG A 69 -4.47 -21.25 18.86
N GLU A 70 -5.72 -21.20 18.38
CA GLU A 70 -6.25 -22.15 17.41
C GLU A 70 -5.44 -22.18 16.10
N ASN A 71 -4.98 -21.02 15.61
CA ASN A 71 -4.10 -20.97 14.43
C ASN A 71 -2.76 -21.67 14.68
N ILE A 72 -2.23 -21.60 15.91
CA ILE A 72 -0.98 -22.25 16.31
C ILE A 72 -1.18 -23.77 16.43
N GLU A 73 -2.26 -24.20 17.08
CA GLU A 73 -2.59 -25.63 17.22
C GLU A 73 -2.86 -26.27 15.85
N ASN A 74 -3.62 -25.59 14.99
CA ASN A 74 -3.85 -26.04 13.61
C ASN A 74 -2.56 -26.12 12.81
N PHE A 75 -1.62 -25.18 13.01
CA PHE A 75 -0.32 -25.23 12.35
C PHE A 75 0.47 -26.48 12.76
N TYR A 76 0.53 -26.80 14.05
CA TYR A 76 1.21 -28.02 14.54
C TYR A 76 0.52 -29.29 14.06
N ASN A 77 -0.82 -29.34 14.09
CA ASN A 77 -1.59 -30.50 13.62
C ASN A 77 -1.37 -30.75 12.11
N VAL A 78 -1.38 -29.70 11.29
CA VAL A 78 -1.10 -29.82 9.85
C VAL A 78 0.35 -30.26 9.62
N ARG A 79 1.32 -29.71 10.36
CA ARG A 79 2.72 -30.16 10.30
C ARG A 79 2.83 -31.66 10.58
N ASP A 80 2.19 -32.14 11.64
CA ASP A 80 2.27 -33.54 12.06
C ASP A 80 1.55 -34.48 11.08
N GLN A 81 0.45 -34.05 10.46
CA GLN A 81 -0.20 -34.79 9.37
C GLN A 81 0.68 -34.92 8.13
N LEU A 82 1.43 -33.87 7.78
CA LEU A 82 2.36 -33.88 6.65
C LEU A 82 3.60 -34.74 6.91
N GLN A 83 4.01 -34.90 8.18
CA GLN A 83 5.11 -35.79 8.56
C GLN A 83 4.68 -37.26 8.69
N ASN A 84 3.44 -37.52 9.10
CA ASN A 84 2.92 -38.88 9.33
C ASN A 84 2.21 -39.50 8.12
N ASN A 85 2.04 -38.76 7.03
CA ASN A 85 1.54 -39.29 5.76
C ASN A 85 2.61 -39.13 4.67
N PRO A 86 3.68 -39.97 4.67
CA PRO A 86 4.47 -40.14 3.47
C PRO A 86 3.52 -40.77 2.45
N SER A 87 3.37 -40.15 1.28
CA SER A 87 2.46 -40.56 0.21
C SER A 87 2.22 -42.07 0.11
N LYS A 88 0.95 -42.43 -0.12
CA LYS A 88 0.61 -43.59 -0.93
C LYS A 88 1.54 -43.73 -2.14
#